data_AF-A0A6A4KIZ6-F1
#
_entry.id   AF-A0A6A4KIZ6-F1
#
_cell.length_a   1.000
_cell.length_b   1.000
_cell.length_c   1.000
_cell.angle_alpha   90.00
_cell.angle_beta   90.00
_cell.angle_gamma   90.00
#
_symmetry.space_group_name_H-M   'P 1'
#
loop_
_entity.id
_entity.type
_entity.pdbx_description
1 polymer ?
#
loop_
_entity_poly.entity_id
_entity_poly.type
_entity_poly.pdbx_seq_one_letter_code
_entity_poly.pdbx_strand_id
1 'polypeptide(L)'
;MLSMSGNRCQLMALRRFSWGSWPATNVKEELEQRRRFWELERLRERILEYETLSEEERAIHKAHEEAVRRGHFTYEDPAGGGTVETRYKHFLTGLCCGYACRHCTFNFYNVPKYLKASKTFNSSFWVECSDGPQVKEPALNLNKFSLRRLDRKEDVVSSSSIPETPPLDP
;
A
#
# COMPACT_ATOMS: atom_id res chain seq x y z
N MET A 1 -9.00 -48.10 37.74
CA MET A 1 -8.91 -48.13 36.26
C MET A 1 -9.11 -46.72 35.77
N LEU A 2 -8.05 -46.13 35.19
CA LEU A 2 -8.10 -44.82 34.52
C LEU A 2 -8.88 -44.96 33.20
N SER A 3 -9.81 -44.05 32.94
CA SER A 3 -10.31 -43.81 31.59
C SER A 3 -10.38 -42.31 31.36
N MET A 4 -9.43 -41.83 30.56
CA MET A 4 -9.44 -40.48 30.00
C MET A 4 -10.35 -40.46 28.78
N SER A 5 -11.34 -39.57 28.77
CA SER A 5 -11.94 -39.10 27.52
C SER A 5 -12.31 -37.63 27.71
N GLY A 6 -11.36 -36.77 27.34
CA GLY A 6 -11.56 -35.32 27.31
C GLY A 6 -12.59 -34.96 26.24
N ASN A 7 -13.75 -34.48 26.67
CA ASN A 7 -14.74 -33.91 25.77
C ASN A 7 -14.32 -32.50 25.37
N ARG A 8 -13.65 -32.46 24.22
CA ARG A 8 -13.39 -31.30 23.38
C ARG A 8 -14.71 -30.69 22.91
N CYS A 9 -15.33 -29.80 23.70
CA CYS A 9 -16.40 -28.93 23.20
C CYS A 9 -16.63 -27.70 24.09
N GLN A 10 -15.57 -26.93 24.37
CA GLN A 10 -15.70 -25.54 24.79
C GLN A 10 -14.89 -24.68 23.84
N LEU A 11 -15.58 -24.10 22.85
CA LEU A 11 -15.25 -22.83 22.18
C LEU A 11 -16.34 -22.53 21.14
N MET A 12 -17.55 -22.29 21.65
CA MET A 12 -18.59 -21.55 20.93
C MET A 12 -18.18 -20.07 20.88
N ALA A 13 -17.40 -19.68 19.87
CA ALA A 13 -17.24 -18.27 19.48
C ALA A 13 -16.81 -18.08 18.01
N LEU A 14 -17.09 -19.05 17.14
CA LEU A 14 -17.08 -18.79 15.70
C LEU A 14 -18.38 -18.03 15.38
N ARG A 15 -18.30 -16.69 15.43
CA ARG A 15 -19.18 -15.82 14.66
C ARG A 15 -19.30 -16.45 13.27
N ARG A 16 -20.51 -16.86 12.90
CA ARG A 16 -20.89 -17.24 11.53
C ARG A 16 -20.43 -16.13 10.59
N PHE A 17 -19.22 -16.26 10.04
CA PHE A 17 -18.81 -15.49 8.88
C PHE A 17 -19.62 -16.09 7.72
N SER A 18 -20.76 -15.47 7.43
CA SER A 18 -21.52 -15.80 6.23
C SER A 18 -20.66 -15.40 5.04
N TRP A 19 -20.10 -16.37 4.35
CA TRP A 19 -19.36 -16.14 3.10
C TRP A 19 -20.23 -15.46 2.02
N GLY A 20 -21.56 -15.44 2.20
CA GLY A 20 -22.51 -14.74 1.33
C GLY A 20 -22.67 -13.23 1.59
N SER A 21 -21.98 -12.66 2.60
CA SER A 21 -22.00 -11.20 2.86
C SER A 21 -20.66 -10.51 2.60
N TRP A 22 -19.66 -11.20 2.05
CA TRP A 22 -18.54 -10.51 1.43
C TRP A 22 -19.11 -9.76 0.22
N PRO A 23 -18.95 -8.43 0.12
CA PRO A 23 -19.38 -7.74 -1.08
C PRO A 23 -18.64 -8.40 -2.23
N ALA A 24 -19.38 -8.99 -3.17
CA ALA A 24 -18.81 -9.37 -4.46
C ALA A 24 -18.21 -8.08 -5.02
N THR A 25 -16.88 -7.95 -4.90
CA THR A 25 -16.18 -6.78 -5.42
C THR A 25 -16.48 -6.76 -6.90
N ASN A 26 -16.89 -5.60 -7.41
CA ASN A 26 -17.13 -5.46 -8.83
C ASN A 26 -15.80 -5.76 -9.54
N VAL A 27 -15.72 -6.86 -10.27
CA VAL A 27 -14.48 -7.32 -10.93
C VAL A 27 -13.89 -6.21 -11.80
N LYS A 28 -14.74 -5.40 -12.45
CA LYS A 28 -14.32 -4.24 -13.24
C LYS A 28 -13.63 -3.17 -12.39
N GLU A 29 -14.14 -2.91 -11.18
CA GLU A 29 -13.58 -1.94 -10.23
C GLU A 29 -12.25 -2.43 -9.67
N GLU A 30 -12.14 -3.71 -9.31
CA GLU A 30 -10.89 -4.29 -8.81
C GLU A 30 -9.79 -4.25 -9.90
N LEU A 31 -10.13 -4.59 -11.14
CA LEU A 31 -9.20 -4.50 -12.27
C LEU A 31 -8.74 -3.06 -12.53
N GLU A 32 -9.64 -2.08 -12.41
CA GLU A 32 -9.30 -0.67 -12.53
C GLU A 32 -8.38 -0.20 -11.40
N GLN A 33 -8.64 -0.60 -10.16
CA GLN A 33 -7.75 -0.32 -9.04
C GLN A 33 -6.35 -0.90 -9.28
N ARG A 34 -6.26 -2.16 -9.74
CA ARG A 34 -4.99 -2.79 -10.09
C ARG A 34 -4.26 -2.05 -11.22
N ARG A 35 -4.97 -1.60 -12.27
CA ARG A 35 -4.38 -0.76 -13.34
C ARG A 35 -3.80 0.54 -12.78
N ARG A 36 -4.58 1.25 -11.96
CA ARG A 36 -4.16 2.50 -11.32
C ARG A 36 -2.95 2.32 -10.42
N PHE A 37 -2.87 1.20 -9.69
CA PHE A 37 -1.69 0.89 -8.90
C PHE A 37 -0.42 0.84 -9.76
N TRP A 38 -0.45 0.11 -10.88
CA TRP A 38 0.71 0.00 -11.78
C TRP A 38 1.09 1.32 -12.44
N GLU A 39 0.11 2.17 -12.76
CA GLU A 39 0.40 3.52 -13.23
C GLU A 39 1.15 4.36 -12.18
N LEU A 40 0.73 4.27 -10.92
CA LEU A 40 1.43 4.96 -9.82
C LEU A 40 2.82 4.40 -9.56
N GLU A 41 3.02 3.07 -9.65
CA GLU A 41 4.36 2.49 -9.53
C GLU A 41 5.28 2.97 -10.66
N ARG A 42 4.82 3.01 -11.92
CA ARG A 42 5.61 3.58 -13.03
C ARG A 42 5.99 5.04 -12.79
N LEU A 43 5.08 5.82 -12.22
CA LEU A 43 5.37 7.22 -11.87
C LEU A 43 6.40 7.31 -10.74
N ARG A 44 6.34 6.41 -9.75
CA ARG A 44 7.33 6.32 -8.66
C ARG A 44 8.71 5.94 -9.17
N GLU A 45 8.79 5.00 -10.11
CA GLU A 45 10.07 4.62 -10.73
C GLU A 45 10.70 5.80 -11.49
N ARG A 46 9.90 6.63 -12.17
CA ARG A 46 10.41 7.80 -12.92
C ARG A 46 11.07 8.85 -12.03
N ILE A 47 10.59 9.00 -10.80
CA ILE A 47 11.05 10.01 -9.84
C ILE A 47 12.06 9.44 -8.84
N LEU A 48 12.39 8.15 -8.95
CA LEU A 48 13.30 7.45 -8.06
C LEU A 48 14.72 7.94 -8.32
N GLU A 49 15.38 8.43 -7.29
CA GLU A 49 16.80 8.79 -7.34
C GLU A 49 17.63 7.59 -6.86
N TYR A 50 17.71 6.53 -7.68
CA TYR A 50 18.24 5.24 -7.25
C TYR A 50 19.72 5.29 -6.84
N GLU A 51 20.50 6.14 -7.50
CA GLU A 51 21.93 6.32 -7.26
C GLU A 51 22.21 7.01 -5.92
N THR A 52 21.28 7.81 -5.40
CA THR A 52 21.46 8.54 -4.14
C THR A 52 21.20 7.69 -2.90
N LEU A 53 20.57 6.52 -3.08
CA LEU A 53 20.29 5.57 -2.00
C LEU A 53 21.58 4.92 -1.47
N SER A 54 21.58 4.54 -0.20
CA SER A 54 22.63 3.66 0.36
C SER A 54 22.51 2.23 -0.19
N GLU A 55 23.53 1.39 0.04
CA GLU A 55 23.46 -0.02 -0.35
C GLU A 55 22.30 -0.77 0.35
N GLU A 56 22.10 -0.48 1.64
CA GLU A 56 21.01 -1.05 2.44
C GLU A 56 19.65 -0.56 1.94
N GLU A 57 19.53 0.73 1.61
CA GLU A 57 18.30 1.29 1.05
C GLU A 57 17.97 0.71 -0.33
N ARG A 58 18.99 0.50 -1.17
CA ARG A 58 18.85 -0.22 -2.44
C ARG A 58 18.38 -1.66 -2.24
N ALA A 59 18.88 -2.36 -1.22
CA ALA A 59 18.43 -3.71 -0.90
C ALA A 59 16.95 -3.73 -0.48
N ILE A 60 16.55 -2.80 0.39
CA ILE A 60 15.15 -2.62 0.80
C ILE A 60 14.25 -2.31 -0.41
N HIS A 61 14.70 -1.41 -1.29
CA HIS A 61 13.98 -1.06 -2.51
C HIS A 61 13.74 -2.27 -3.40
N LYS A 62 14.80 -3.04 -3.70
CA LYS A 62 14.70 -4.25 -4.54
C LYS A 62 13.80 -5.32 -3.92
N ALA A 63 13.89 -5.53 -2.60
CA ALA A 63 13.05 -6.50 -1.91
C ALA A 63 11.56 -6.11 -1.98
N HIS A 64 11.27 -4.82 -1.80
CA HIS A 64 9.92 -4.29 -1.97
C HIS A 64 9.43 -4.43 -3.42
N GLU A 65 10.24 -4.00 -4.40
CA GLU A 65 9.93 -4.06 -5.83
C GLU A 65 9.59 -5.48 -6.26
N GLU A 66 10.42 -6.46 -5.88
CA GLU A 66 10.20 -7.86 -6.22
C GLU A 66 8.91 -8.42 -5.59
N ALA A 67 8.62 -8.05 -4.34
CA ALA A 67 7.37 -8.43 -3.69
C ALA A 67 6.15 -7.83 -4.40
N VAL A 68 6.20 -6.56 -4.78
CA VAL A 68 5.14 -5.90 -5.55
C VAL A 68 4.94 -6.55 -6.92
N ARG A 69 6.03 -6.84 -7.64
CA ARG A 69 6.00 -7.50 -8.95
C ARG A 69 5.35 -8.88 -8.90
N ARG A 70 5.53 -9.61 -7.79
CA ARG A 70 4.89 -10.91 -7.52
C ARG A 70 3.47 -10.79 -6.97
N GLY A 71 2.97 -9.58 -6.70
CA GLY A 71 1.67 -9.35 -6.09
C GLY A 71 1.61 -9.68 -4.60
N HIS A 72 2.76 -9.78 -3.93
CA HIS A 72 2.83 -10.01 -2.49
C HIS A 72 2.48 -8.74 -1.69
N PHE A 73 1.79 -8.94 -0.57
CA PHE A 73 1.40 -7.86 0.34
C PHE A 73 2.47 -7.48 1.35
N THR A 74 3.47 -8.33 1.52
CA THR A 74 4.56 -8.14 2.47
C THR A 74 5.88 -8.65 1.89
N TYR A 75 6.99 -8.19 2.47
CA TYR A 75 8.34 -8.69 2.23
C TYR A 75 9.13 -8.68 3.54
N GLU A 76 10.18 -9.47 3.61
CA GLU A 76 11.12 -9.46 4.75
C GLU A 76 12.14 -8.33 4.55
N ASP A 77 12.25 -7.45 5.55
CA ASP A 77 13.15 -6.31 5.53
C ASP A 77 14.62 -6.78 5.62
N PRO A 78 15.44 -6.58 4.58
CA PRO A 78 16.82 -7.05 4.58
C PRO A 78 17.70 -6.32 5.61
N ALA A 79 17.32 -5.13 6.07
CA ALA A 79 18.08 -4.39 7.07
C ALA A 79 17.63 -4.69 8.51
N GLY A 80 16.33 -4.90 8.71
CA GLY A 80 15.73 -5.04 10.05
C GLY A 80 15.26 -6.44 10.44
N GLY A 81 15.18 -7.38 9.49
CA GLY A 81 14.73 -8.75 9.72
C GLY A 81 13.25 -8.91 10.09
N GLY A 82 12.41 -7.92 9.77
CA GLY A 82 10.97 -7.95 10.06
C GLY A 82 10.10 -7.89 8.81
N THR A 83 8.86 -8.36 8.93
CA THR A 83 7.89 -8.32 7.83
C THR A 83 7.32 -6.91 7.64
N VAL A 84 7.46 -6.35 6.43
CA VAL A 84 7.00 -5.00 6.06
C VAL A 84 5.92 -5.08 4.99
N GLU A 85 4.84 -4.30 5.16
CA GLU A 85 3.77 -4.19 4.17
C GLU A 85 4.21 -3.43 2.91
N THR A 86 3.78 -3.91 1.74
CA THR A 86 4.08 -3.28 0.45
C THR A 86 3.14 -2.11 0.16
N ARG A 87 3.54 -1.23 -0.77
CA ARG A 87 2.62 -0.21 -1.32
C ARG A 87 1.36 -0.84 -1.91
N TYR A 88 1.48 -2.03 -2.48
CA TYR A 88 0.37 -2.76 -3.08
C TYR A 88 -0.72 -3.08 -2.05
N LYS A 89 -0.33 -3.60 -0.87
CA LYS A 89 -1.24 -3.87 0.23
C LYS A 89 -1.98 -2.61 0.68
N HIS A 90 -1.27 -1.51 0.91
CA HIS A 90 -1.89 -0.25 1.33
C HIS A 90 -2.82 0.33 0.26
N PHE A 91 -2.41 0.29 -1.00
CA PHE A 91 -3.20 0.81 -2.11
C PHE A 91 -4.53 0.06 -2.24
N LEU A 92 -4.52 -1.27 -2.25
CA LEU A 92 -5.75 -2.07 -2.32
C LEU A 92 -6.62 -1.95 -1.06
N THR A 93 -6.00 -1.73 0.10
CA THR A 93 -6.74 -1.48 1.35
C THR A 93 -7.45 -0.12 1.33
N GLY A 94 -6.94 0.85 0.54
CA GLY A 94 -7.55 2.16 0.37
C GLY A 94 -7.47 3.06 1.60
N LEU A 95 -6.67 2.70 2.61
CA LEU A 95 -6.59 3.40 3.90
C LEU A 95 -5.16 3.46 4.44
N CYS A 96 -4.84 4.59 5.08
CA CYS A 96 -3.61 4.78 5.84
C CYS A 96 -3.70 4.04 7.19
N CYS A 97 -2.72 3.18 7.49
CA CYS A 97 -2.71 2.35 8.70
C CYS A 97 -2.53 3.15 10.00
N GLY A 98 -2.01 4.38 9.96
CA GLY A 98 -1.82 5.24 11.14
C GLY A 98 -0.50 5.02 11.91
N TYR A 99 0.35 4.07 11.48
CA TYR A 99 1.58 3.69 12.20
C TYR A 99 2.89 4.12 11.53
N ALA A 100 2.87 5.20 10.72
CA ALA A 100 4.07 5.71 10.03
C ALA A 100 4.88 4.64 9.26
N CYS A 101 4.17 3.76 8.56
CA CYS A 101 4.74 2.64 7.81
C CYS A 101 5.72 3.07 6.70
N ARG A 102 6.70 2.22 6.41
CA ARG A 102 7.79 2.49 5.46
C ARG A 102 7.29 2.86 4.05
N HIS A 103 6.18 2.26 3.62
CA HIS A 103 5.65 2.36 2.24
C HIS A 103 4.27 3.04 2.15
N CYS A 104 4.02 4.05 2.99
CA CYS A 104 2.72 4.72 2.98
C CYS A 104 2.41 5.43 1.65
N THR A 105 1.34 5.00 0.96
CA THR A 105 0.85 5.64 -0.28
C THR A 105 0.01 6.89 -0.02
N PHE A 106 -0.39 7.13 1.24
CA PHE A 106 -1.31 8.20 1.64
C PHE A 106 -0.61 9.36 2.35
N ASN A 107 0.71 9.50 2.19
CA ASN A 107 1.51 10.54 2.82
C ASN A 107 1.19 10.73 4.32
N PHE A 108 1.08 9.61 5.03
CA PHE A 108 0.78 9.57 6.46
C PHE A 108 -0.50 10.31 6.88
N TYR A 109 -1.52 10.42 6.03
CA TYR A 109 -2.75 11.16 6.33
C TYR A 109 -3.32 10.87 7.74
N ASN A 110 -3.42 9.58 8.12
CA ASN A 110 -3.99 9.12 9.39
C ASN A 110 -2.96 8.93 10.53
N VAL A 111 -1.71 9.38 10.35
CA VAL A 111 -0.65 9.21 11.35
C VAL A 111 -0.63 10.43 12.29
N PRO A 112 -0.39 10.27 13.60
CA PRO A 112 -0.17 11.38 14.52
C PRO A 112 1.02 12.28 14.12
N LYS A 113 0.92 13.60 14.34
CA LYS A 113 1.95 14.57 13.94
C LYS A 113 3.35 14.25 14.46
N TYR A 114 3.45 13.79 15.71
CA TYR A 114 4.74 13.46 16.34
C TYR A 114 5.45 12.29 15.65
N LEU A 115 4.71 11.29 15.13
CA LEU A 115 5.29 10.19 14.34
C LEU A 115 5.63 10.62 12.91
N LYS A 116 4.87 11.54 12.31
CA LYS A 116 5.23 12.06 10.97
C LYS A 116 6.55 12.85 11.01
N ALA A 117 6.77 13.61 12.08
CA ALA A 117 7.95 14.44 12.23
C ALA A 117 9.25 13.65 12.33
N SER A 118 9.20 12.37 12.73
CA SER A 118 10.37 11.50 12.77
C SER A 118 10.70 10.85 11.43
N LYS A 119 9.96 11.15 10.36
CA LYS A 119 10.10 10.46 9.06
C LYS A 119 10.55 11.41 7.97
N THR A 120 11.44 10.92 7.12
CA THR A 120 11.87 11.61 5.89
C THR A 120 11.72 10.67 4.71
N PHE A 121 11.32 11.19 3.55
CA PHE A 121 11.17 10.40 2.34
C PHE A 121 12.47 10.43 1.52
N ASN A 122 13.09 9.28 1.27
CA ASN A 122 14.40 9.16 0.63
C ASN A 122 14.33 8.99 -0.90
N SER A 123 13.27 9.49 -1.55
CA SER A 123 12.85 9.22 -2.95
C SER A 123 12.16 7.88 -3.19
N SER A 124 12.38 6.86 -2.35
CA SER A 124 11.77 5.54 -2.52
C SER A 124 10.74 5.18 -1.44
N PHE A 125 11.10 5.40 -0.18
CA PHE A 125 10.30 5.05 0.99
C PHE A 125 10.61 5.97 2.18
N TRP A 126 9.86 5.82 3.26
CA TRP A 126 10.03 6.62 4.48
C TRP A 126 11.08 6.00 5.41
N VAL A 127 12.10 6.79 5.76
CA VAL A 127 13.17 6.45 6.71
C VAL A 127 13.02 7.25 8.01
N GLU A 128 13.63 6.77 9.09
CA GLU A 128 13.71 7.55 10.34
C GLU A 128 14.69 8.73 10.15
N CYS A 129 14.30 9.90 10.66
CA CYS A 129 15.14 11.09 10.70
C CYS A 129 16.14 10.92 11.85
N SER A 130 17.41 10.64 11.54
CA SER A 130 18.48 10.51 12.56
C SER A 130 18.97 11.86 13.11
N ASP A 131 18.73 12.94 12.36
CA ASP A 131 18.97 14.33 12.79
C ASP A 131 17.61 15.03 12.94
N GLY A 132 17.40 15.85 13.97
CA GLY A 132 16.12 16.52 14.24
C GLY A 132 15.47 17.21 13.02
N PRO A 133 14.17 17.54 13.08
CA PRO A 133 13.32 17.74 11.90
C PRO A 133 13.89 18.72 10.87
N GLN A 134 14.45 18.19 9.78
CA GLN A 134 14.79 18.95 8.58
C GLN A 134 13.67 18.74 7.56
N VAL A 135 12.66 19.61 7.60
CA VAL A 135 11.57 19.60 6.63
C VAL A 135 12.12 20.09 5.29
N LYS A 136 12.57 19.17 4.43
CA LYS A 136 12.65 19.43 2.99
C LYS A 136 11.30 19.03 2.42
N GLU A 137 10.54 20.01 1.90
CA GLU A 137 9.34 19.68 1.14
C GLU A 137 9.72 18.73 0.01
N PRO A 138 9.04 17.59 -0.16
CA PRO A 138 9.33 16.70 -1.28
C PRO A 138 9.11 17.49 -2.58
N ALA A 139 10.06 17.39 -3.52
CA ALA A 139 10.00 18.04 -4.84
C ALA A 139 8.74 17.67 -5.65
N LEU A 140 7.98 16.68 -5.17
CA LEU A 140 6.65 16.37 -5.65
C LEU A 140 5.60 16.91 -4.68
N ASN A 141 4.76 17.79 -5.21
CA ASN A 141 3.48 18.11 -4.62
C ASN A 141 2.61 16.83 -4.58
N LEU A 142 2.73 16.07 -3.49
CA LEU A 142 1.96 14.86 -3.22
C LEU A 142 0.46 15.15 -3.01
N ASN A 143 0.01 16.42 -2.94
CA ASN A 143 -1.43 16.71 -3.00
C ASN A 143 -2.05 16.37 -4.36
N LYS A 144 -1.23 16.15 -5.41
CA LYS A 144 -1.67 15.61 -6.70
C LYS A 144 -1.86 14.08 -6.69
N PHE A 145 -1.18 13.37 -5.78
CA PHE A 145 -1.20 11.91 -5.65
C PHE A 145 -1.90 11.42 -4.39
N SER A 146 -2.30 12.34 -3.52
CA SER A 146 -3.19 12.08 -2.40
C SER A 146 -4.49 11.57 -2.98
N LEU A 147 -4.64 10.26 -2.97
CA LEU A 147 -5.93 9.61 -2.99
C LEU A 147 -6.61 10.01 -1.69
N ARG A 148 -7.14 11.24 -1.65
CA ARG A 148 -8.28 11.55 -0.81
C ARG A 148 -9.22 10.37 -1.03
N ARG A 149 -9.60 9.73 0.08
CA ARG A 149 -10.59 8.66 0.15
C ARG A 149 -11.57 8.89 -1.00
N LEU A 150 -11.66 7.96 -1.95
CA LEU A 150 -12.75 7.98 -2.91
C LEU A 150 -13.99 7.83 -2.04
N ASP A 151 -14.56 8.96 -1.65
CA ASP A 151 -15.78 9.01 -0.88
C ASP A 151 -16.83 8.39 -1.79
N ARG A 152 -17.22 7.19 -1.37
CA ARG A 152 -18.29 6.41 -1.96
C ARG A 152 -19.55 7.26 -1.79
N LYS A 153 -20.02 7.86 -2.89
CA LYS A 153 -21.08 8.90 -3.01
C LYS A 153 -20.44 10.28 -2.76
N GLU A 154 -20.36 11.23 -3.69
CA GLU A 154 -21.24 11.65 -4.77
C GLU A 154 -20.37 12.38 -5.79
N ASP A 155 -20.17 11.85 -7.00
CA ASP A 155 -19.62 12.61 -8.14
C ASP A 155 -20.12 11.94 -9.43
N VAL A 156 -21.43 12.10 -9.66
CA VAL A 156 -22.04 11.92 -10.98
C VAL A 156 -22.00 13.27 -11.68
N VAL A 157 -20.96 13.52 -12.49
CA VAL A 157 -20.94 14.51 -13.58
C VAL A 157 -19.95 13.96 -14.63
N SER A 158 -20.41 13.28 -15.68
CA SER A 158 -20.75 13.85 -17.00
C SER A 158 -19.58 14.55 -17.71
N SER A 159 -18.89 13.83 -18.61
CA SER A 159 -18.28 14.27 -19.89
C SER A 159 -17.26 13.19 -20.31
N SER A 160 -17.63 12.27 -21.19
CA SER A 160 -17.56 12.32 -22.67
C SER A 160 -16.21 11.85 -23.26
N SER A 161 -16.34 10.88 -24.18
CA SER A 161 -15.37 10.33 -25.16
C SER A 161 -14.20 9.48 -24.66
N ILE A 162 -14.41 8.16 -24.71
CA ILE A 162 -13.37 7.11 -24.76
C ILE A 162 -12.75 7.12 -26.17
N PRO A 163 -11.42 7.21 -26.35
CA PRO A 163 -10.82 6.91 -27.64
C PRO A 163 -10.82 5.39 -27.88
N GLU A 164 -11.29 4.99 -29.06
CA GLU A 164 -11.37 3.61 -29.52
C GLU A 164 -10.00 2.94 -29.53
N THR A 165 -9.99 1.67 -29.15
CA THR A 165 -8.81 0.78 -29.15
C THR A 165 -8.22 0.63 -30.55
N PRO A 166 -6.89 0.67 -30.72
CA PRO A 166 -6.27 0.38 -32.02
C PRO A 166 -6.43 -1.11 -32.38
N PRO A 167 -6.55 -1.44 -33.68
CA PRO A 167 -6.78 -2.81 -34.13
C PRO A 167 -5.57 -3.70 -33.86
N LEU A 168 -5.86 -4.95 -33.51
CA LEU A 168 -4.89 -6.04 -33.54
C LEU A 168 -4.80 -6.51 -35.00
N ASP A 169 -3.65 -6.31 -35.62
CA ASP A 169 -3.37 -6.83 -36.97
C ASP A 169 -3.27 -8.38 -36.95
N PRO A 170 -3.67 -9.05 -38.05
CA PRO A 170 -3.89 -10.49 -38.14
C PRO A 170 -2.61 -11.34 -38.20
#